data_AF-A0A846AVT6-F1
#
_entry.id   AF-A0A846AVT6-F1
#
_cell.length_a   1.000
_cell.length_b   1.000
_cell.length_c   1.000
_cell.angle_alpha   90.00
_cell.angle_beta   90.00
_cell.angle_gamma   90.00
#
_symmetry.space_group_name_H-M   'P 1'
#
loop_
_entity.id
_entity.type
_entity.pdbx_description
1 polymer ?
#
loop_
_entity_poly.entity_id
_entity_poly.type
_entity_poly.pdbx_seq_one_letter_code
_entity_poly.pdbx_strand_id
1 'polypeptide(L)'
;MGLALSEKKQWSEAVDAYKSAIELQPNNSGFYDNLAKVLSKQGKKEEAIACYSKVIELNPTHGDAYYSWGKILPEIERFSEALDIYQKGLENLPTESQFFAKLESLLSQQKQSLIEDYRRCGKNHKKTGNLTQAIETYQKVTELQPQSSDYYELGMLWMEKQDWEATLLCYEKILYLEKKSGKYSQISTDKLLGVYLVKQGKIQQIIDCYHRVFQKDLQNLWWYYWLSISLSESGLIPEAVSLFKEWPKPQYSSLPKPKIARNYSDSIYDRIWNWFNQKNTKEFDLELENINSDNLETEANQIQNYFAKNEFLILDINKLTESEQEHLQLLGISLEYLQIIALENNQLENIYINYFNQELPAHPLKRTQHYPHRKLATPDRRLNNGVEFSQTIAEFQYMYAIDPIAGNLIRTNESFYLQDLTIIYRFVGVEVFYILTGSFGGWKLSLYIPKFEIVLILSDKDPYITKKTQSNYNSLKAYFVTYFSEVQEYIHSQQPRLLTSIVGFRRNLGHFFWQ
;
A
#
# COMPACT_ATOMS: atom_id res chain seq x y z
N MET A 1 -19.16 41.54 53.45
CA MET A 1 -19.81 40.54 54.34
C MET A 1 -19.82 39.15 53.70
N GLY A 2 -20.45 38.94 52.54
CA GLY A 2 -20.50 37.63 51.87
C GLY A 2 -19.14 36.95 51.66
N LEU A 3 -18.11 37.72 51.23
CA LEU A 3 -16.74 37.19 51.06
C LEU A 3 -16.16 36.65 52.38
N ALA A 4 -16.26 37.42 53.47
CA ALA A 4 -15.75 37.00 54.78
C ALA A 4 -16.48 35.78 55.36
N LEU A 5 -17.80 35.69 55.13
CA LEU A 5 -18.59 34.51 55.52
C LEU A 5 -18.18 33.27 54.70
N SER A 6 -17.90 33.45 53.41
CA SER A 6 -17.39 32.39 52.52
C SER A 6 -16.01 31.88 52.95
N GLU A 7 -15.10 32.77 53.37
CA GLU A 7 -13.79 32.39 53.91
C GLU A 7 -13.91 31.57 55.20
N LYS A 8 -14.87 31.92 56.06
CA LYS A 8 -15.21 31.17 57.28
C LYS A 8 -16.01 29.89 57.02
N LYS A 9 -16.31 29.56 55.76
CA LYS A 9 -17.14 28.41 55.36
C LYS A 9 -18.57 28.45 55.92
N GLN A 10 -19.06 29.64 56.29
CA GLN A 10 -20.45 29.87 56.71
C GLN A 10 -21.32 30.04 55.47
N TRP A 11 -21.56 28.92 54.79
CA TRP A 11 -22.09 28.92 53.42
C TRP A 11 -23.51 29.46 53.31
N SER A 12 -24.39 29.13 54.27
CA SER A 12 -25.80 29.54 54.23
C SER A 12 -25.93 31.06 54.41
N GLU A 13 -25.23 31.62 55.39
CA GLU A 13 -25.21 33.06 55.66
C GLU A 13 -24.51 33.84 54.53
N ALA A 14 -23.51 33.22 53.88
CA ALA A 14 -22.89 33.80 52.68
C ALA A 14 -23.87 33.86 51.51
N VAL A 15 -24.67 32.82 51.26
CA VAL A 15 -25.72 32.81 50.22
C VAL A 15 -26.72 33.94 50.45
N ASP A 16 -27.22 34.10 51.67
CA ASP A 16 -28.17 35.16 52.00
C ASP A 16 -27.57 36.55 51.76
N ALA A 17 -26.32 36.76 52.22
CA ALA A 17 -25.62 38.01 52.01
C ALA A 17 -25.38 38.34 50.53
N TYR A 18 -25.10 37.34 49.68
CA TYR A 18 -24.96 37.54 48.24
C TYR A 18 -26.30 37.76 47.54
N LYS A 19 -27.39 37.10 47.96
CA LYS A 19 -28.74 37.35 47.44
C LYS A 19 -29.19 38.78 47.73
N SER A 20 -29.02 39.27 48.97
CA SER A 20 -29.31 40.68 49.28
C SER A 20 -28.45 41.64 48.44
N ALA A 21 -27.18 41.30 48.17
CA ALA A 21 -26.34 42.12 47.31
C ALA A 21 -26.82 42.15 45.85
N ILE A 22 -27.31 41.02 45.32
CA ILE A 22 -27.92 40.92 44.00
C ILE A 22 -29.22 41.73 43.90
N GLU A 23 -30.07 41.73 44.94
CA GLU A 23 -31.29 42.55 44.97
C GLU A 23 -30.97 44.05 44.88
N LEU A 24 -29.89 44.49 45.52
CA LEU A 24 -29.44 45.89 45.47
C LEU A 24 -28.74 46.25 44.15
N GLN A 25 -28.02 45.31 43.53
CA GLN A 25 -27.28 45.52 42.28
C GLN A 25 -27.40 44.29 41.36
N PRO A 26 -28.52 44.16 40.62
CA PRO A 26 -28.84 42.96 39.85
C PRO A 26 -27.97 42.76 38.60
N ASN A 27 -27.21 43.77 38.17
CA ASN A 27 -26.35 43.73 36.98
C ASN A 27 -24.86 43.52 37.33
N ASN A 28 -24.52 43.27 38.60
CA ASN A 28 -23.15 43.03 39.01
C ASN A 28 -22.80 41.53 38.90
N SER A 29 -22.12 41.15 37.83
CA SER A 29 -21.71 39.76 37.56
C SER A 29 -20.85 39.15 38.67
N GLY A 30 -20.07 39.96 39.39
CA GLY A 30 -19.23 39.49 40.50
C GLY A 30 -20.04 38.94 41.69
N PHE A 31 -21.26 39.42 41.92
CA PHE A 31 -22.12 38.87 42.96
C PHE A 31 -22.68 37.50 42.59
N TYR A 32 -23.08 37.31 41.33
CA TYR A 32 -23.52 36.01 40.83
C TYR A 32 -22.38 34.98 40.81
N ASP A 33 -21.16 35.38 40.44
CA ASP A 33 -20.00 34.47 40.44
C ASP A 33 -19.68 33.96 41.85
N ASN A 34 -19.62 34.87 42.82
CA ASN A 34 -19.38 34.50 44.21
C ASN A 34 -20.52 33.64 44.79
N LEU A 35 -21.78 33.97 44.46
CA LEU A 35 -22.92 33.14 44.85
C LEU A 35 -22.82 31.73 44.25
N ALA A 36 -22.49 31.62 42.96
CA ALA A 36 -22.31 30.35 42.26
C ALA A 36 -21.23 29.48 42.92
N LYS A 37 -20.09 30.08 43.27
CA LYS A 37 -18.98 29.40 43.97
C LYS A 37 -19.40 28.86 45.33
N VAL A 38 -20.19 29.61 46.09
CA VAL A 38 -20.71 29.15 47.40
C VAL A 38 -21.74 28.03 47.23
N LEU A 39 -22.68 28.18 46.31
CA LEU A 39 -23.69 27.17 45.99
C LEU A 39 -23.06 25.86 45.53
N SER A 40 -22.02 25.94 44.69
CA SER A 40 -21.23 24.78 44.25
C SER A 40 -20.60 24.05 45.45
N LYS A 41 -20.01 24.78 46.40
CA LYS A 41 -19.45 24.20 47.64
C LYS A 41 -20.50 23.58 48.56
N GLN A 42 -21.75 24.02 48.49
CA GLN A 42 -22.89 23.40 49.20
C GLN A 42 -23.44 22.15 48.47
N GLY A 43 -22.92 21.81 47.30
CA GLY A 43 -23.45 20.72 46.47
C GLY A 43 -24.72 21.09 45.70
N LYS A 44 -25.15 22.36 45.72
CA LYS A 44 -26.32 22.87 44.97
C LYS A 44 -25.93 23.21 43.54
N LYS A 45 -25.61 22.18 42.76
CA LYS A 45 -24.96 22.28 41.45
C LYS A 45 -25.85 22.98 40.42
N GLU A 46 -27.14 22.69 40.39
CA GLU A 46 -28.11 23.29 39.46
C GLU A 46 -28.31 24.79 39.72
N GLU A 47 -28.41 25.18 41.00
CA GLU A 47 -28.51 26.60 41.39
C GLU A 47 -27.22 27.36 41.05
N ALA A 48 -26.05 26.72 41.23
CA ALA A 48 -24.76 27.30 40.83
C ALA A 48 -24.68 27.50 39.30
N ILE A 49 -25.13 26.52 38.51
CA ILE A 49 -25.20 26.61 37.04
C ILE A 49 -26.07 27.80 36.60
N ALA A 50 -27.24 27.99 37.20
CA ALA A 50 -28.10 29.13 36.91
C ALA A 50 -27.39 30.47 37.20
N CYS A 51 -26.64 30.56 38.30
CA CYS A 51 -25.85 31.74 38.63
C CYS A 51 -24.72 31.97 37.63
N TYR A 52 -23.95 30.94 37.25
CA TYR A 52 -22.89 31.05 36.23
C TYR A 52 -23.43 31.45 34.85
N SER A 53 -24.60 30.95 34.46
CA SER A 53 -25.28 31.40 33.24
C SER A 53 -25.51 32.92 33.27
N LYS A 54 -25.90 33.46 34.43
CA LYS A 54 -26.13 34.90 34.59
C LYS A 54 -24.84 35.71 34.62
N VAL A 55 -23.75 35.14 35.15
CA VAL A 55 -22.41 35.75 35.04
C VAL A 55 -22.01 35.94 33.59
N ILE A 56 -22.17 34.90 32.75
CA ILE A 56 -21.78 34.94 31.33
C ILE A 56 -22.67 35.86 30.51
N GLU A 57 -23.97 35.94 30.83
CA GLU A 57 -24.87 36.89 30.19
C GLU A 57 -24.46 38.35 30.46
N LEU A 58 -24.06 38.66 31.70
CA LEU A 58 -23.64 40.00 32.11
C LEU A 58 -22.20 40.32 31.72
N ASN A 59 -21.33 39.30 31.65
CA ASN A 59 -19.93 39.43 31.31
C ASN A 59 -19.45 38.20 30.50
N PRO A 60 -19.59 38.24 29.17
CA PRO A 60 -19.21 37.12 28.29
C PRO A 60 -17.73 36.77 28.31
N THR A 61 -16.84 37.63 28.84
CA THR A 61 -15.39 37.39 28.91
C THR A 61 -14.94 36.89 30.28
N HIS A 62 -15.87 36.50 31.16
CA HIS A 62 -15.57 36.04 32.51
C HIS A 62 -15.06 34.59 32.54
N GLY A 63 -13.75 34.40 32.34
CA GLY A 63 -13.13 33.07 32.16
C GLY A 63 -13.33 32.08 33.30
N ASP A 64 -13.37 32.56 34.55
CA ASP A 64 -13.56 31.72 35.74
C ASP A 64 -14.96 31.09 35.80
N ALA A 65 -15.97 31.77 35.24
CA ALA A 65 -17.34 31.28 35.20
C ALA A 65 -17.49 30.12 34.21
N TYR A 66 -16.91 30.23 33.01
CA TYR A 66 -16.86 29.11 32.06
C TYR A 66 -16.10 27.91 32.64
N TYR A 67 -14.95 28.17 33.29
CA TYR A 67 -14.14 27.12 33.91
C TYR A 67 -14.91 26.40 35.01
N SER A 68 -15.50 27.16 35.93
CA SER A 68 -16.22 26.60 37.08
C SER A 68 -17.53 25.91 36.68
N TRP A 69 -18.30 26.50 35.75
CA TRP A 69 -19.50 25.87 35.24
C TRP A 69 -19.19 24.55 34.52
N GLY A 70 -18.28 24.55 33.55
CA GLY A 70 -17.96 23.33 32.81
C GLY A 70 -17.33 22.24 33.70
N LYS A 71 -16.72 22.59 34.84
CA LYS A 71 -16.22 21.60 35.82
C LYS A 71 -17.33 20.92 36.62
N ILE A 72 -18.45 21.62 36.87
CA ILE A 72 -19.59 21.07 37.63
C ILE A 72 -20.39 20.06 36.81
N LEU A 73 -20.54 20.32 35.50
CA LEU A 73 -21.41 19.54 34.60
C LEU A 73 -21.08 18.03 34.53
N PRO A 74 -19.81 17.59 34.44
CA PRO A 74 -19.45 16.17 34.51
C PRO A 74 -19.87 15.49 35.81
N GLU A 75 -19.88 16.23 36.93
CA GLU A 75 -20.24 15.66 38.23
C GLU A 75 -21.76 15.37 38.36
N ILE A 76 -22.54 15.77 37.36
CA ILE A 76 -23.97 15.46 37.19
C ILE A 76 -24.23 14.79 35.83
N GLU A 77 -23.20 14.16 35.25
CA GLU A 77 -23.25 13.39 33.99
C GLU A 77 -23.65 14.18 32.74
N ARG A 78 -23.57 15.52 32.77
CA ARG A 78 -23.92 16.41 31.65
C ARG A 78 -22.70 16.76 30.80
N PHE A 79 -22.00 15.74 30.30
CA PHE A 79 -20.73 15.89 29.58
C PHE A 79 -20.83 16.70 28.28
N SER A 80 -21.90 16.54 27.50
CA SER A 80 -22.07 17.30 26.24
C SER A 80 -22.18 18.79 26.49
N GLU A 81 -22.94 19.19 27.52
CA GLU A 81 -23.08 20.58 27.90
C GLU A 81 -21.76 21.17 28.41
N ALA A 82 -20.92 20.36 29.07
CA ALA A 82 -19.62 20.81 29.54
C ALA A 82 -18.69 21.19 28.37
N LEU A 83 -18.73 20.41 27.29
CA LEU A 83 -18.02 20.73 26.04
C LEU A 83 -18.53 22.05 25.45
N ASP A 84 -19.85 22.25 25.38
CA ASP A 84 -20.46 23.48 24.85
C ASP A 84 -20.05 24.71 25.67
N ILE A 85 -20.03 24.61 27.00
CA ILE A 85 -19.62 25.71 27.88
C ILE A 85 -18.13 26.05 27.71
N TYR A 86 -17.27 25.04 27.65
CA TYR A 86 -15.85 25.29 27.40
C TYR A 86 -15.60 25.88 26.02
N GLN A 87 -16.29 25.40 24.98
CA GLN A 87 -16.19 25.94 23.64
C GLN A 87 -16.66 27.39 23.56
N LYS A 88 -17.82 27.72 24.16
CA LYS A 88 -18.29 29.11 24.31
C LYS A 88 -17.28 29.98 25.04
N GLY A 89 -16.63 29.45 26.08
CA GLY A 89 -15.56 30.16 26.77
C GLY A 89 -14.41 30.51 25.85
N LEU A 90 -13.91 29.56 25.06
CA LEU A 90 -12.82 29.78 24.09
C LEU A 90 -13.21 30.76 22.97
N GLU A 91 -14.48 30.81 22.57
CA GLU A 91 -14.97 31.77 21.56
C GLU A 91 -15.02 33.22 22.08
N ASN A 92 -15.26 33.41 23.39
CA ASN A 92 -15.45 34.74 23.98
C ASN A 92 -14.22 35.28 24.73
N LEU A 93 -13.27 34.43 25.14
CA LEU A 93 -12.10 34.83 25.91
C LEU A 93 -10.94 35.25 25.00
N PRO A 94 -10.17 36.30 25.37
CA PRO A 94 -8.89 36.58 24.71
C PRO A 94 -7.92 35.40 24.87
N THR A 95 -7.16 35.08 23.83
CA THR A 95 -6.18 33.99 23.80
C THR A 95 -5.11 34.10 24.88
N GLU A 96 -4.74 35.34 25.28
CA GLU A 96 -3.77 35.62 26.34
C GLU A 96 -4.32 35.38 27.77
N SER A 97 -5.63 35.11 27.90
CA SER A 97 -6.24 34.87 29.21
C SER A 97 -5.68 33.63 29.86
N GLN A 98 -5.33 33.72 31.15
CA GLN A 98 -4.93 32.56 31.98
C GLN A 98 -5.98 31.43 32.00
N PHE A 99 -7.24 31.73 31.68
CA PHE A 99 -8.31 30.75 31.61
C PHE A 99 -8.43 30.10 30.24
N PHE A 100 -7.94 30.74 29.16
CA PHE A 100 -8.02 30.21 27.81
C PHE A 100 -7.32 28.84 27.72
N ALA A 101 -6.04 28.76 28.12
CA ALA A 101 -5.28 27.52 28.14
C ALA A 101 -5.88 26.45 29.08
N LYS A 102 -6.48 26.87 30.20
CA LYS A 102 -7.14 25.94 31.15
C LYS A 102 -8.40 25.33 30.54
N LEU A 103 -9.21 26.13 29.85
CA LEU A 103 -10.41 25.66 29.16
C LEU A 103 -10.05 24.75 28.00
N GLU A 104 -9.02 25.07 27.23
CA GLU A 104 -8.54 24.24 26.12
C GLU A 104 -8.09 22.85 26.61
N SER A 105 -7.33 22.81 27.71
CA SER A 105 -6.88 21.56 28.33
C SER A 105 -8.06 20.73 28.86
N LEU A 106 -9.01 21.35 29.56
CA LEU A 106 -10.19 20.67 30.09
C LEU A 106 -11.13 20.18 28.99
N LEU A 107 -11.35 20.99 27.95
CA LEU A 107 -12.13 20.61 26.78
C LEU A 107 -11.52 19.37 26.13
N SER A 108 -10.20 19.36 25.95
CA SER A 108 -9.48 18.21 25.39
C SER A 108 -9.61 16.95 26.25
N GLN A 109 -9.46 17.09 27.58
CA GLN A 109 -9.58 15.98 28.52
C GLN A 109 -11.00 15.40 28.56
N GLN A 110 -12.02 16.26 28.68
CA GLN A 110 -13.42 15.81 28.73
C GLN A 110 -13.87 15.22 27.40
N LYS A 111 -13.44 15.80 26.27
CA LYS A 111 -13.72 15.26 24.95
C LYS A 111 -13.17 13.83 24.82
N GLN A 112 -11.94 13.60 25.30
CA GLN A 112 -11.35 12.26 25.32
C GLN A 112 -12.12 11.28 26.21
N SER A 113 -12.50 11.69 27.43
CA SER A 113 -13.31 10.87 28.34
C SER A 113 -14.65 10.49 27.70
N LEU A 114 -15.34 11.47 27.10
CA LEU A 114 -16.63 11.27 26.46
C LEU A 114 -16.53 10.32 25.26
N ILE A 115 -15.45 10.42 24.47
CA ILE A 115 -15.16 9.49 23.38
C ILE A 115 -15.00 8.06 23.92
N GLU A 116 -14.29 7.86 25.03
CA GLU A 116 -14.09 6.54 25.64
C GLU A 116 -15.40 5.95 26.18
N ASP A 117 -16.26 6.78 26.75
CA ASP A 117 -17.58 6.38 27.23
C ASP A 117 -18.50 5.99 26.06
N TYR A 118 -18.54 6.78 24.99
CA TYR A 118 -19.27 6.40 23.78
C TYR A 118 -18.70 5.10 23.17
N ARG A 119 -17.38 4.93 23.07
CA ARG A 119 -16.80 3.66 22.62
C ARG A 119 -17.24 2.47 23.48
N ARG A 120 -17.28 2.65 24.80
CA ARG A 120 -17.74 1.61 25.74
C ARG A 120 -19.22 1.27 25.52
N CYS A 121 -20.07 2.29 25.41
CA CYS A 121 -21.50 2.13 25.12
C CYS A 121 -21.74 1.46 23.76
N GLY A 122 -21.05 1.90 22.70
CA GLY A 122 -21.14 1.33 21.36
C GLY A 122 -20.75 -0.16 21.36
N LYS A 123 -19.66 -0.52 22.05
CA LYS A 123 -19.26 -1.93 22.22
C LYS A 123 -20.31 -2.75 22.97
N ASN A 124 -20.94 -2.20 24.00
CA ASN A 124 -21.99 -2.88 24.74
C ASN A 124 -23.25 -3.08 23.86
N HIS A 125 -23.72 -2.05 23.16
CA HIS A 125 -24.86 -2.15 22.25
C HIS A 125 -24.62 -3.15 21.12
N LYS A 126 -23.40 -3.20 20.57
CA LYS A 126 -23.00 -4.22 19.58
C LYS A 126 -23.11 -5.63 20.15
N LYS A 127 -22.63 -5.87 21.38
CA LYS A 127 -22.73 -7.18 22.05
C LYS A 127 -24.17 -7.59 22.34
N THR A 128 -25.05 -6.65 22.62
CA THR A 128 -26.48 -6.93 22.90
C THR A 128 -27.33 -7.02 21.63
N GLY A 129 -26.76 -6.79 20.44
CA GLY A 129 -27.49 -6.81 19.17
C GLY A 129 -28.30 -5.54 18.86
N ASN A 130 -28.14 -4.47 19.65
CA ASN A 130 -28.82 -3.19 19.43
C ASN A 130 -28.08 -2.35 18.38
N LEU A 131 -28.13 -2.79 17.11
CA LEU A 131 -27.34 -2.21 16.02
C LEU A 131 -27.57 -0.70 15.83
N THR A 132 -28.83 -0.24 15.87
CA THR A 132 -29.14 1.20 15.68
C THR A 132 -28.48 2.07 16.74
N GLN A 133 -28.57 1.67 18.03
CA GLN A 133 -27.94 2.41 19.13
C GLN A 133 -26.42 2.35 19.06
N ALA A 134 -25.85 1.21 18.64
CA ALA A 134 -24.41 1.10 18.43
C ALA A 134 -23.93 2.07 17.34
N ILE A 135 -24.65 2.14 16.21
CA ILE A 135 -24.37 3.05 15.10
C ILE A 135 -24.42 4.51 15.57
N GLU A 136 -25.51 4.93 16.22
CA GLU A 136 -25.66 6.30 16.75
C GLU A 136 -24.50 6.66 17.69
N THR A 137 -24.07 5.71 18.52
CA THR A 137 -22.99 5.93 19.46
C THR A 137 -21.64 6.08 18.74
N TYR A 138 -21.33 5.22 17.77
CA TYR A 138 -20.10 5.32 16.99
C TYR A 138 -20.07 6.52 16.05
N GLN A 139 -21.21 6.97 15.54
CA GLN A 139 -21.32 8.23 14.78
C GLN A 139 -20.87 9.42 15.64
N LYS A 140 -21.35 9.52 16.88
CA LYS A 140 -20.90 10.54 17.84
C LYS A 140 -19.40 10.48 18.10
N VAL A 141 -18.82 9.28 18.18
CA VAL A 141 -17.35 9.12 18.31
C VAL A 141 -16.64 9.69 17.09
N THR A 142 -17.10 9.37 15.88
CA THR A 142 -16.47 9.86 14.63
C THR A 142 -16.66 11.36 14.42
N GLU A 143 -17.76 11.96 14.90
CA GLU A 143 -17.97 13.41 14.90
C GLU A 143 -17.01 14.13 15.86
N LEU A 144 -16.85 13.59 17.07
CA LEU A 144 -15.91 14.15 18.05
C LEU A 144 -14.45 13.92 17.63
N GLN A 145 -14.14 12.77 17.03
CA GLN A 145 -12.80 12.40 16.58
C GLN A 145 -12.79 11.91 15.12
N PRO A 146 -12.77 12.84 14.13
CA PRO A 146 -12.81 12.51 12.70
C PRO A 146 -11.57 11.80 12.15
N GLN A 147 -10.51 11.63 12.96
CA GLN A 147 -9.26 10.95 12.57
C GLN A 147 -9.10 9.60 13.30
N SER A 148 -10.19 8.96 13.68
CA SER A 148 -10.16 7.72 14.48
C SER A 148 -10.28 6.46 13.62
N SER A 149 -9.74 5.35 14.12
CA SER A 149 -9.99 4.01 13.57
C SER A 149 -11.43 3.52 13.81
N ASP A 150 -12.27 4.29 14.50
CA ASP A 150 -13.66 3.93 14.81
C ASP A 150 -14.56 3.88 13.57
N TYR A 151 -14.15 4.48 12.44
CA TYR A 151 -14.82 4.30 11.15
C TYR A 151 -14.89 2.83 10.72
N TYR A 152 -13.94 1.99 11.14
CA TYR A 152 -14.00 0.55 10.89
C TYR A 152 -15.18 -0.10 11.63
N GLU A 153 -15.34 0.20 12.93
CA GLU A 153 -16.45 -0.35 13.72
C GLU A 153 -17.79 0.16 13.19
N LEU A 154 -17.87 1.43 12.82
CA LEU A 154 -19.05 2.02 12.20
C LEU A 154 -19.38 1.36 10.86
N GLY A 155 -18.38 1.16 9.99
CA GLY A 155 -18.55 0.48 8.70
C GLY A 155 -19.03 -0.96 8.85
N MET A 156 -18.50 -1.70 9.82
CA MET A 156 -18.96 -3.07 10.12
C MET A 156 -20.44 -3.10 10.59
N LEU A 157 -20.87 -2.12 11.39
CA LEU A 157 -22.26 -2.03 11.83
C LEU A 157 -23.22 -1.69 10.68
N TRP A 158 -22.83 -0.78 9.78
CA TRP A 158 -23.60 -0.48 8.57
C TRP A 158 -23.70 -1.68 7.63
N MET A 159 -22.61 -2.45 7.55
CA MET A 159 -22.57 -3.69 6.78
C MET A 159 -23.53 -4.74 7.35
N GLU A 160 -23.59 -4.91 8.67
CA GLU A 160 -24.57 -5.78 9.34
C GLU A 160 -26.02 -5.31 9.08
N LYS A 161 -26.24 -4.00 8.97
CA LYS A 161 -27.51 -3.39 8.56
C LYS A 161 -27.80 -3.49 7.05
N GLN A 162 -26.85 -3.98 6.24
CA GLN A 162 -26.90 -4.00 4.78
C GLN A 162 -27.04 -2.63 4.12
N ASP A 163 -26.60 -1.56 4.81
CA ASP A 163 -26.48 -0.23 4.24
C ASP A 163 -25.12 -0.08 3.56
N TRP A 164 -25.09 -0.41 2.27
CA TRP A 164 -23.86 -0.45 1.49
C TRP A 164 -23.28 0.94 1.22
N GLU A 165 -24.13 1.96 1.11
CA GLU A 165 -23.68 3.33 0.86
C GLU A 165 -22.97 3.88 2.10
N ALA A 166 -23.55 3.72 3.28
CA ALA A 166 -22.92 4.11 4.53
C ALA A 166 -21.64 3.30 4.82
N THR A 167 -21.63 2.01 4.47
CA THR A 167 -20.43 1.15 4.58
C THR A 167 -19.31 1.64 3.67
N LEU A 168 -19.61 1.94 2.40
CA LEU A 168 -18.64 2.47 1.44
C LEU A 168 -18.10 3.83 1.87
N LEU A 169 -18.95 4.71 2.42
CA LEU A 169 -18.53 6.00 2.95
C LEU A 169 -17.54 5.83 4.12
N CYS A 170 -17.83 4.90 5.04
CA CYS A 170 -16.91 4.59 6.13
C CYS A 170 -15.58 4.07 5.59
N TYR A 171 -15.62 3.14 4.63
CA TYR A 171 -14.43 2.60 4.00
C TYR A 171 -13.58 3.68 3.30
N GLU A 172 -14.22 4.58 2.55
CA GLU A 172 -13.57 5.73 1.92
C GLU A 172 -12.88 6.65 2.93
N LYS A 173 -13.49 6.88 4.10
CA LYS A 173 -12.87 7.65 5.19
C LYS A 173 -11.64 6.96 5.77
N ILE A 174 -11.67 5.64 5.92
CA ILE A 174 -10.50 4.91 6.45
C ILE A 174 -9.32 5.02 5.48
N LEU A 175 -9.56 4.76 4.19
CA LEU A 175 -8.54 4.93 3.14
C LEU A 175 -7.93 6.34 3.13
N TYR A 176 -8.76 7.38 3.33
CA TYR A 176 -8.29 8.76 3.40
C TYR A 176 -7.38 9.02 4.61
N LEU A 177 -7.70 8.45 5.77
CA LEU A 177 -6.87 8.56 6.97
C LEU A 177 -5.54 7.82 6.81
N GLU A 178 -5.56 6.63 6.21
CA GLU A 178 -4.34 5.87 5.89
C GLU A 178 -3.42 6.68 4.96
N LYS A 179 -3.95 7.23 3.87
CA LYS A 179 -3.20 8.08 2.94
C LYS A 179 -2.51 9.23 3.67
N LYS A 180 -3.22 9.92 4.57
CA LYS A 180 -2.67 11.03 5.36
C LYS A 180 -1.55 10.58 6.31
N SER A 181 -1.63 9.36 6.84
CA SER A 181 -0.62 8.83 7.76
C SER A 181 0.70 8.43 7.09
N GLY A 182 0.71 8.23 5.77
CA GLY A 182 1.88 7.77 5.00
C GLY A 182 2.27 6.30 5.25
N LYS A 183 1.53 5.57 6.09
CA LYS A 183 1.82 4.17 6.43
C LYS A 183 0.99 3.21 5.58
N TYR A 184 1.40 3.05 4.33
CA TYR A 184 0.79 2.10 3.39
C TYR A 184 0.90 0.63 3.81
N SER A 185 1.64 0.28 4.88
CA SER A 185 1.84 -1.10 5.34
C SER A 185 0.92 -1.53 6.49
N GLN A 186 0.14 -0.61 7.08
CA GLN A 186 -0.79 -0.89 8.20
C GLN A 186 -2.20 -1.29 7.76
N ILE A 187 -2.31 -1.89 6.57
CA ILE A 187 -3.55 -2.34 5.90
C ILE A 187 -4.24 -3.50 6.64
N SER A 188 -4.09 -3.73 7.94
CA SER A 188 -4.71 -4.91 8.58
C SER A 188 -6.21 -4.73 8.83
N THR A 189 -6.68 -3.51 9.09
CA THR A 189 -8.10 -3.22 9.37
C THR A 189 -8.92 -3.04 8.10
N ASP A 190 -8.35 -2.40 7.08
CA ASP A 190 -9.03 -2.05 5.83
C ASP A 190 -9.25 -3.27 4.94
N LYS A 191 -8.37 -4.26 5.07
CA LYS A 191 -8.47 -5.56 4.40
C LYS A 191 -9.80 -6.23 4.63
N LEU A 192 -10.27 -6.31 5.88
CA LEU A 192 -11.49 -7.06 6.18
C LEU A 192 -12.72 -6.38 5.60
N LEU A 193 -12.88 -5.07 5.81
CA LEU A 193 -14.04 -4.34 5.30
C LEU A 193 -14.09 -4.33 3.77
N GLY A 194 -12.94 -4.10 3.11
CA GLY A 194 -12.83 -4.20 1.66
C GLY A 194 -13.14 -5.60 1.14
N VAL A 195 -12.58 -6.65 1.75
CA VAL A 195 -12.86 -8.07 1.41
C VAL A 195 -14.36 -8.37 1.56
N TYR A 196 -15.02 -7.88 2.61
CA TYR A 196 -16.46 -8.09 2.79
C TYR A 196 -17.28 -7.38 1.70
N LEU A 197 -16.97 -6.12 1.39
CA LEU A 197 -17.64 -5.38 0.32
C LEU A 197 -17.47 -6.09 -1.03
N VAL A 198 -16.29 -6.64 -1.32
CA VAL A 198 -16.05 -7.48 -2.51
C VAL A 198 -16.97 -8.71 -2.53
N LYS A 199 -17.10 -9.43 -1.40
CA LYS A 199 -18.01 -10.59 -1.29
C LYS A 199 -19.48 -10.25 -1.56
N GLN A 200 -19.86 -8.98 -1.39
CA GLN A 200 -21.20 -8.47 -1.71
C GLN A 200 -21.31 -7.93 -3.15
N GLY A 201 -20.30 -8.17 -4.00
CA GLY A 201 -20.27 -7.78 -5.40
C GLY A 201 -19.94 -6.30 -5.65
N LYS A 202 -19.42 -5.58 -4.64
CA LYS A 202 -19.17 -4.12 -4.70
C LYS A 202 -17.77 -3.74 -5.20
N ILE A 203 -17.15 -4.60 -6.03
CA ILE A 203 -15.75 -4.45 -6.47
C ILE A 203 -15.50 -3.12 -7.16
N GLN A 204 -16.37 -2.73 -8.11
CA GLN A 204 -16.18 -1.48 -8.85
C GLN A 204 -16.25 -0.26 -7.93
N GLN A 205 -17.17 -0.25 -6.97
CA GLN A 205 -17.31 0.87 -6.03
C GLN A 205 -16.09 0.98 -5.11
N ILE A 206 -15.48 -0.15 -4.74
CA ILE A 206 -14.22 -0.16 -3.99
C ILE A 206 -13.12 0.49 -4.84
N ILE A 207 -12.95 0.07 -6.11
CA ILE A 207 -11.99 0.65 -7.04
C ILE A 207 -12.23 2.17 -7.20
N ASP A 208 -13.49 2.58 -7.33
CA ASP A 208 -13.87 3.99 -7.42
C ASP A 208 -13.51 4.76 -6.14
N CYS A 209 -13.74 4.19 -4.95
CA CYS A 209 -13.33 4.78 -3.66
C CYS A 209 -11.80 4.99 -3.63
N TYR A 210 -11.01 3.99 -4.04
CA TYR A 210 -9.56 4.13 -4.14
C TYR A 210 -9.17 5.26 -5.10
N HIS A 211 -9.75 5.31 -6.30
CA HIS A 211 -9.47 6.37 -7.26
C HIS A 211 -9.80 7.78 -6.73
N ARG A 212 -10.90 7.93 -5.98
CA ARG A 212 -11.27 9.19 -5.33
C ARG A 212 -10.27 9.59 -4.24
N VAL A 213 -9.96 8.69 -3.31
CA VAL A 213 -9.10 8.98 -2.15
C VAL A 213 -7.67 9.30 -2.60
N PHE A 214 -7.15 8.51 -3.52
CA PHE A 214 -5.79 8.68 -4.03
C PHE A 214 -5.71 9.74 -5.15
N GLN A 215 -6.76 10.53 -5.39
CA GLN A 215 -6.79 11.74 -6.25
C GLN A 215 -6.28 11.54 -7.68
N LYS A 216 -6.67 10.45 -8.36
CA LYS A 216 -6.11 10.07 -9.68
C LYS A 216 -4.59 10.11 -9.71
N ASP A 217 -3.93 9.80 -8.60
CA ASP A 217 -2.57 9.30 -8.62
C ASP A 217 -2.62 7.91 -9.27
N LEU A 218 -2.79 7.92 -10.60
CA LEU A 218 -2.95 6.75 -11.46
C LEU A 218 -1.74 5.82 -11.37
N GLN A 219 -0.69 6.17 -10.62
CA GLN A 219 0.57 5.46 -10.58
C GLN A 219 0.82 4.72 -9.27
N ASN A 220 -0.02 4.87 -8.25
CA ASN A 220 0.18 4.14 -7.00
C ASN A 220 -0.25 2.67 -7.12
N LEU A 221 0.57 1.84 -7.75
CA LEU A 221 0.33 0.42 -7.96
C LEU A 221 0.37 -0.41 -6.66
N TRP A 222 0.92 0.15 -5.58
CA TRP A 222 1.09 -0.57 -4.33
C TRP A 222 -0.23 -0.92 -3.65
N TRP A 223 -1.26 -0.07 -3.73
CA TRP A 223 -2.57 -0.41 -3.14
C TRP A 223 -3.25 -1.54 -3.90
N TYR A 224 -3.18 -1.47 -5.23
CA TYR A 224 -3.67 -2.48 -6.16
C TYR A 224 -3.02 -3.83 -5.88
N TYR A 225 -1.70 -3.82 -5.72
CA TYR A 225 -0.92 -4.94 -5.23
C TYR A 225 -1.44 -5.44 -3.88
N TRP A 226 -1.42 -4.63 -2.83
CA TRP A 226 -1.77 -5.08 -1.48
C TRP A 226 -3.21 -5.57 -1.33
N LEU A 227 -4.17 -4.93 -1.99
CA LEU A 227 -5.56 -5.37 -1.97
C LEU A 227 -5.71 -6.69 -2.74
N SER A 228 -5.07 -6.84 -3.91
CA SER A 228 -5.09 -8.10 -4.65
C SER A 228 -4.48 -9.24 -3.83
N ILE A 229 -3.35 -8.98 -3.16
CA ILE A 229 -2.73 -9.94 -2.23
C ILE A 229 -3.69 -10.33 -1.12
N SER A 230 -4.36 -9.35 -0.51
CA SER A 230 -5.26 -9.60 0.61
C SER A 230 -6.52 -10.37 0.22
N LEU A 231 -7.05 -10.10 -0.98
CA LEU A 231 -8.13 -10.88 -1.58
C LEU A 231 -7.69 -12.32 -1.82
N SER A 232 -6.49 -12.50 -2.37
CA SER A 232 -5.90 -13.81 -2.64
C SER A 232 -5.67 -14.62 -1.35
N GLU A 233 -5.13 -13.99 -0.29
CA GLU A 233 -5.00 -14.56 1.05
C GLU A 233 -6.34 -15.01 1.64
N SER A 234 -7.41 -14.27 1.34
CA SER A 234 -8.78 -14.56 1.78
C SER A 234 -9.49 -15.62 0.93
N GLY A 235 -8.80 -16.19 -0.08
CA GLY A 235 -9.33 -17.19 -1.01
C GLY A 235 -10.19 -16.65 -2.15
N LEU A 236 -10.30 -15.32 -2.28
CA LEU A 236 -11.04 -14.61 -3.33
C LEU A 236 -10.15 -14.37 -4.55
N ILE A 237 -9.66 -15.47 -5.14
CA ILE A 237 -8.74 -15.42 -6.29
C ILE A 237 -9.37 -14.75 -7.52
N PRO A 238 -10.63 -15.03 -7.92
CA PRO A 238 -11.23 -14.38 -9.08
C PRO A 238 -11.27 -12.85 -8.94
N GLU A 239 -11.60 -12.35 -7.75
CA GLU A 239 -11.69 -10.93 -7.46
C GLU A 239 -10.31 -10.29 -7.38
N ALA A 240 -9.31 -10.99 -6.82
CA ALA A 240 -7.91 -10.57 -6.86
C ALA A 240 -7.39 -10.46 -8.30
N VAL A 241 -7.71 -11.42 -9.17
CA VAL A 241 -7.34 -11.41 -10.59
C VAL A 241 -8.08 -10.30 -11.34
N SER A 242 -9.36 -10.08 -11.06
CA SER A 242 -10.14 -8.97 -11.64
C SER A 242 -9.51 -7.64 -11.26
N LEU A 243 -9.19 -7.43 -9.98
CA LEU A 243 -8.51 -6.24 -9.53
C LEU A 243 -7.15 -6.08 -10.21
N PHE A 244 -6.39 -7.18 -10.37
CA PHE A 244 -5.13 -7.18 -11.10
C PHE A 244 -5.26 -6.71 -12.56
N LYS A 245 -6.35 -7.09 -13.24
CA LYS A 245 -6.63 -6.65 -14.62
C LYS A 245 -6.97 -5.16 -14.71
N GLU A 246 -7.58 -4.61 -13.66
CA GLU A 246 -7.95 -3.20 -13.50
C GLU A 246 -6.78 -2.31 -13.07
N TRP A 247 -5.58 -2.88 -12.84
CA TRP A 247 -4.41 -2.08 -12.47
C TRP A 247 -4.17 -0.96 -13.48
N PRO A 248 -3.79 0.24 -13.03
CA PRO A 248 -3.61 1.37 -13.90
C PRO A 248 -2.46 1.03 -14.82
N LYS A 249 -2.70 1.23 -16.11
CA LYS A 249 -1.67 1.09 -17.13
C LYS A 249 -1.18 2.47 -17.51
N PRO A 250 0.12 2.66 -17.72
CA PRO A 250 0.64 3.94 -18.15
C PRO A 250 0.00 4.34 -19.48
N GLN A 251 -0.59 5.55 -19.50
CA GLN A 251 -1.20 6.13 -20.70
C GLN A 251 -0.13 6.89 -21.47
N TYR A 252 0.56 6.21 -22.39
CA TYR A 252 1.49 6.87 -23.30
C TYR A 252 0.71 7.47 -24.49
N SER A 253 0.79 8.79 -24.69
CA SER A 253 0.22 9.48 -25.86
C SER A 253 0.90 9.05 -27.18
N SER A 254 2.14 8.60 -27.08
CA SER A 254 2.87 7.87 -28.12
C SER A 254 3.93 6.99 -27.43
N LEU A 255 4.19 5.81 -27.99
CA LEU A 255 5.19 4.90 -27.44
C LEU A 255 6.57 5.59 -27.39
N PRO A 256 7.35 5.41 -26.30
CA PRO A 256 8.69 5.96 -26.20
C PRO A 256 9.53 5.51 -27.39
N LYS A 257 9.91 6.46 -28.24
CA LYS A 257 10.92 6.18 -29.27
C LYS A 257 12.27 6.12 -28.57
N PRO A 258 13.05 5.03 -28.72
CA PRO A 258 14.35 4.92 -28.09
C PRO A 258 15.20 6.14 -28.45
N LYS A 259 15.59 6.95 -27.46
CA LYS A 259 16.67 7.93 -27.60
C LYS A 259 17.96 7.28 -27.14
N ILE A 260 18.45 6.32 -27.91
CA ILE A 260 19.86 5.97 -27.88
C ILE A 260 20.33 5.94 -29.32
N ALA A 261 21.01 7.03 -29.71
CA ALA A 261 21.93 7.00 -30.83
C ALA A 261 23.16 6.20 -30.35
N ARG A 262 23.27 4.94 -30.78
CA ARG A 262 24.57 4.30 -30.90
C ARG A 262 24.77 4.07 -32.38
N ASN A 263 25.91 4.50 -32.89
CA ASN A 263 26.44 3.98 -34.14
C ASN A 263 26.51 2.47 -33.94
N TYR A 264 25.48 1.73 -34.36
CA TYR A 264 25.65 0.30 -34.52
C TYR A 264 26.84 0.16 -35.43
N SER A 265 27.87 -0.53 -34.96
CA SER A 265 28.82 -1.04 -35.91
C SER A 265 28.00 -1.87 -36.89
N ASP A 266 28.25 -1.76 -38.18
CA ASP A 266 27.55 -2.57 -39.17
C ASP A 266 28.05 -4.03 -39.14
N SER A 267 28.47 -4.49 -37.95
CA SER A 267 28.91 -5.83 -37.64
C SER A 267 27.75 -6.80 -37.75
N ILE A 268 28.05 -7.96 -38.30
CA ILE A 268 27.12 -9.07 -38.40
C ILE A 268 26.63 -9.53 -37.01
N TYR A 269 27.46 -9.43 -35.97
CA TYR A 269 27.09 -9.82 -34.60
C TYR A 269 26.02 -8.90 -34.00
N ASP A 270 26.09 -7.59 -34.28
CA ASP A 270 25.07 -6.64 -33.82
C ASP A 270 23.77 -6.82 -34.60
N ARG A 271 23.83 -7.12 -35.90
CA ARG A 271 22.63 -7.43 -36.72
C ARG A 271 21.91 -8.68 -36.18
N ILE A 272 22.65 -9.78 -35.98
CA ILE A 272 22.10 -11.01 -35.41
C ILE A 272 21.51 -10.77 -34.01
N TRP A 273 22.24 -10.09 -33.12
CA TRP A 273 21.73 -9.76 -31.79
C TRP A 273 20.47 -8.88 -31.84
N ASN A 274 20.46 -7.86 -32.70
CA ASN A 274 19.31 -6.98 -32.88
C ASN A 274 18.11 -7.71 -33.46
N TRP A 275 18.31 -8.76 -34.26
CA TRP A 275 17.22 -9.57 -34.77
C TRP A 275 16.44 -10.26 -33.65
N PHE A 276 17.13 -10.87 -32.67
CA PHE A 276 16.47 -11.45 -31.49
C PHE A 276 15.64 -10.44 -30.68
N ASN A 277 15.89 -9.15 -30.91
CA ASN A 277 15.26 -8.02 -30.24
C ASN A 277 14.02 -7.46 -30.94
N GLN A 278 13.66 -7.98 -32.11
CA GLN A 278 12.50 -7.51 -32.88
C GLN A 278 11.19 -8.20 -32.44
N LYS A 279 10.06 -7.47 -32.49
CA LYS A 279 8.74 -7.97 -32.04
C LYS A 279 8.11 -9.01 -32.97
N ASN A 280 8.41 -8.94 -34.26
CA ASN A 280 7.83 -9.82 -35.28
C ASN A 280 8.96 -10.68 -35.83
N THR A 281 9.12 -11.88 -35.31
CA THR A 281 9.97 -12.88 -35.93
C THR A 281 9.24 -13.54 -37.11
N LYS A 282 8.82 -12.74 -38.09
CA LYS A 282 8.64 -13.30 -39.44
C LYS A 282 10.02 -13.45 -40.04
N GLU A 283 10.20 -14.58 -40.74
CA GLU A 283 11.45 -15.14 -41.27
C GLU A 283 12.60 -14.13 -41.37
N PHE A 284 13.62 -14.35 -40.54
CA PHE A 284 14.93 -13.79 -40.82
C PHE A 284 15.41 -14.45 -42.09
N ASP A 285 15.36 -13.71 -43.18
CA ASP A 285 15.84 -14.20 -44.45
C ASP A 285 17.38 -14.15 -44.45
N LEU A 286 17.98 -15.25 -43.99
CA LEU A 286 19.42 -15.46 -43.92
C LEU A 286 20.10 -15.25 -45.28
N GLU A 287 19.39 -15.52 -46.39
CA GLU A 287 19.89 -15.32 -47.74
C GLU A 287 19.95 -13.84 -48.13
N LEU A 288 19.00 -13.01 -47.66
CA LEU A 288 19.02 -11.56 -47.88
C LEU A 288 20.10 -10.83 -47.05
N GLU A 289 20.51 -11.38 -45.90
CA GLU A 289 21.53 -10.78 -45.02
C GLU A 289 22.96 -11.33 -45.23
N ASN A 290 23.17 -12.30 -46.14
CA ASN A 290 24.48 -12.95 -46.39
C ASN A 290 25.15 -13.50 -45.11
N ILE A 291 24.37 -14.03 -44.16
CA ILE A 291 24.91 -14.59 -42.92
C ILE A 291 25.28 -16.06 -43.15
N ASN A 292 26.57 -16.37 -43.16
CA ASN A 292 27.04 -17.76 -43.16
C ASN A 292 27.04 -18.31 -41.72
N SER A 293 25.93 -18.93 -41.31
CA SER A 293 25.76 -19.52 -39.97
C SER A 293 26.81 -20.58 -39.64
N ASP A 294 27.33 -21.29 -40.64
CA ASP A 294 28.22 -22.44 -40.46
C ASP A 294 29.61 -22.04 -39.91
N ASN A 295 29.96 -20.75 -39.95
CA ASN A 295 31.24 -20.24 -39.46
C ASN A 295 31.16 -19.68 -38.02
N LEU A 296 29.97 -19.40 -37.48
CA LEU A 296 29.82 -18.66 -36.22
C LEU A 296 30.40 -19.42 -35.02
N GLU A 297 30.25 -20.75 -34.98
CA GLU A 297 30.88 -21.58 -33.94
C GLU A 297 32.41 -21.50 -33.98
N THR A 298 33.00 -21.48 -35.18
CA THR A 298 34.46 -21.37 -35.35
C THR A 298 34.99 -19.99 -34.95
N GLU A 299 34.13 -18.97 -34.94
CA GLU A 299 34.41 -17.60 -34.54
C GLU A 299 34.05 -17.31 -33.08
N ALA A 300 33.64 -18.31 -32.28
CA ALA A 300 33.14 -18.12 -30.90
C ALA A 300 34.04 -17.24 -30.01
N ASN A 301 35.36 -17.45 -30.05
CA ASN A 301 36.32 -16.63 -29.29
C ASN A 301 36.34 -15.16 -29.76
N GLN A 302 36.17 -14.91 -31.06
CA GLN A 302 36.12 -13.56 -31.61
C GLN A 302 34.81 -12.87 -31.21
N ILE A 303 33.68 -13.58 -31.29
CA ILE A 303 32.35 -13.11 -30.87
C ILE A 303 32.35 -12.77 -29.37
N GLN A 304 32.94 -13.63 -28.54
CA GLN A 304 33.04 -13.39 -27.10
C GLN A 304 33.87 -12.13 -26.80
N ASN A 305 35.03 -11.97 -27.46
CA ASN A 305 35.88 -10.78 -27.31
C ASN A 305 35.21 -9.51 -27.86
N TYR A 306 34.37 -9.65 -28.88
CA TYR A 306 33.59 -8.56 -29.44
C TYR A 306 32.59 -8.03 -28.40
N PHE A 307 31.75 -8.90 -27.86
CA PHE A 307 30.75 -8.50 -26.86
C PHE A 307 31.36 -8.13 -25.51
N ALA A 308 32.53 -8.65 -25.14
CA ALA A 308 33.22 -8.27 -23.90
C ALA A 308 33.52 -6.77 -23.79
N LYS A 309 33.61 -6.06 -24.92
CA LYS A 309 33.83 -4.60 -24.99
C LYS A 309 32.55 -3.78 -24.79
N ASN A 310 31.38 -4.42 -24.78
CA ASN A 310 30.12 -3.71 -24.66
C ASN A 310 29.88 -3.24 -23.22
N GLU A 311 29.47 -1.98 -23.13
CA GLU A 311 29.09 -1.32 -21.89
C GLU A 311 27.56 -1.19 -21.79
N PHE A 312 27.06 -1.56 -20.63
CA PHE A 312 25.65 -1.43 -20.24
C PHE A 312 25.49 -0.23 -19.30
N LEU A 313 24.34 0.42 -19.38
CA LEU A 313 23.90 1.29 -18.29
C LEU A 313 23.36 0.40 -17.17
N ILE A 314 24.02 0.38 -16.02
CA ILE A 314 23.62 -0.45 -14.87
C ILE A 314 23.02 0.46 -13.80
N LEU A 315 21.78 0.18 -13.40
CA LEU A 315 21.04 0.95 -12.41
C LEU A 315 20.52 0.03 -11.31
N ASP A 316 20.60 0.46 -10.05
CA ASP A 316 19.99 -0.25 -8.91
C ASP A 316 18.66 0.40 -8.57
N ILE A 317 17.55 -0.34 -8.71
CA ILE A 317 16.20 0.20 -8.56
C ILE A 317 15.93 0.75 -7.14
N ASN A 318 16.72 0.32 -6.14
CA ASN A 318 16.59 0.76 -4.76
C ASN A 318 17.48 1.98 -4.44
N LYS A 319 18.35 2.40 -5.38
CA LYS A 319 19.33 3.48 -5.19
C LYS A 319 19.34 4.50 -6.34
N LEU A 320 18.26 4.59 -7.09
CA LEU A 320 18.14 5.51 -8.23
C LEU A 320 18.18 6.96 -7.76
N THR A 321 19.01 7.76 -8.42
CA THR A 321 18.98 9.23 -8.36
C THR A 321 17.74 9.78 -9.08
N GLU A 322 17.34 11.03 -8.78
CA GLU A 322 16.20 11.68 -9.45
C GLU A 322 16.39 11.70 -10.98
N SER A 323 17.60 11.99 -11.47
CA SER A 323 17.90 11.98 -12.91
C SER A 323 17.75 10.60 -13.56
N GLU A 324 18.10 9.53 -12.85
CA GLU A 324 17.93 8.16 -13.37
C GLU A 324 16.45 7.75 -13.39
N GLN A 325 15.67 8.16 -12.39
CA GLN A 325 14.22 7.94 -12.37
C GLN A 325 13.54 8.65 -13.54
N GLU A 326 13.88 9.92 -13.78
CA GLU A 326 13.42 10.68 -14.95
C GLU A 326 13.84 10.00 -16.26
N HIS A 327 15.07 9.47 -16.33
CA HIS A 327 15.55 8.76 -17.52
C HIS A 327 14.73 7.49 -17.81
N LEU A 328 14.44 6.67 -16.79
CA LEU A 328 13.60 5.48 -16.94
C LEU A 328 12.18 5.86 -17.39
N GLN A 329 11.63 6.93 -16.81
CA GLN A 329 10.31 7.45 -17.19
C GLN A 329 10.28 7.91 -18.66
N LEU A 330 11.32 8.59 -19.14
CA LEU A 330 11.47 9.00 -20.54
C LEU A 330 11.53 7.79 -21.50
N LEU A 331 12.09 6.67 -21.06
CA LEU A 331 12.10 5.41 -21.79
C LEU A 331 10.78 4.63 -21.67
N GLY A 332 9.85 5.11 -20.85
CA GLY A 332 8.58 4.45 -20.54
C GLY A 332 8.73 3.20 -19.67
N ILE A 333 9.79 3.09 -18.89
CA ILE A 333 9.99 2.00 -17.93
C ILE A 333 9.41 2.45 -16.58
N SER A 334 8.39 1.75 -16.06
CA SER A 334 7.78 2.08 -14.76
C SER A 334 8.60 1.50 -13.61
N LEU A 335 9.01 2.37 -12.69
CA LEU A 335 9.71 1.98 -11.48
C LEU A 335 8.82 1.09 -10.58
N GLU A 336 7.53 1.36 -10.53
CA GLU A 336 6.57 0.61 -9.73
C GLU A 336 6.41 -0.82 -10.25
N TYR A 337 6.31 -1.02 -11.56
CA TYR A 337 6.31 -2.37 -12.12
C TYR A 337 7.64 -3.08 -11.88
N LEU A 338 8.78 -2.39 -12.00
CA LEU A 338 10.08 -2.97 -11.66
C LEU A 338 10.14 -3.43 -10.19
N GLN A 339 9.62 -2.61 -9.27
CA GLN A 339 9.51 -2.96 -7.87
C GLN A 339 8.63 -4.20 -7.67
N ILE A 340 7.47 -4.29 -8.33
CA ILE A 340 6.58 -5.46 -8.24
C ILE A 340 7.23 -6.70 -8.88
N ILE A 341 7.94 -6.56 -10.00
CA ILE A 341 8.70 -7.65 -10.63
C ILE A 341 9.74 -8.18 -9.66
N ALA A 342 10.43 -7.31 -8.91
CA ALA A 342 11.43 -7.67 -7.91
C ALA A 342 10.86 -8.41 -6.68
N LEU A 343 9.55 -8.31 -6.43
CA LEU A 343 8.93 -8.97 -5.28
C LEU A 343 8.88 -10.50 -5.45
N GLU A 344 9.11 -11.17 -4.33
CA GLU A 344 8.89 -12.60 -4.15
C GLU A 344 7.67 -12.77 -3.23
N ASN A 345 6.49 -13.05 -3.79
CA ASN A 345 5.26 -13.22 -3.03
C ASN A 345 4.37 -14.33 -3.62
N ASN A 346 4.04 -15.31 -2.78
CA ASN A 346 3.26 -16.50 -3.12
C ASN A 346 1.85 -16.17 -3.60
N GLN A 347 1.21 -15.19 -2.98
CA GLN A 347 -0.15 -14.78 -3.28
C GLN A 347 -0.20 -14.00 -4.59
N LEU A 348 0.83 -13.20 -4.86
CA LEU A 348 1.01 -12.50 -6.13
C LEU A 348 1.16 -13.50 -7.28
N GLU A 349 2.00 -14.50 -7.08
CA GLU A 349 2.22 -15.54 -8.06
C GLU A 349 0.98 -16.40 -8.30
N ASN A 350 0.21 -16.70 -7.24
CA ASN A 350 -1.07 -17.39 -7.37
C ASN A 350 -2.08 -16.58 -8.20
N ILE A 351 -2.07 -15.25 -8.08
CA ILE A 351 -2.83 -14.35 -8.96
C ILE A 351 -2.33 -14.46 -10.41
N TYR A 352 -1.02 -14.47 -10.63
CA TYR A 352 -0.44 -14.59 -11.99
C TYR A 352 -0.85 -15.89 -12.69
N ILE A 353 -0.79 -17.02 -11.98
CA ILE A 353 -1.19 -18.33 -12.51
C ILE A 353 -2.65 -18.28 -12.99
N ASN A 354 -3.53 -17.71 -12.17
CA ASN A 354 -4.96 -17.66 -12.44
C ASN A 354 -5.37 -16.58 -13.46
N TYR A 355 -4.50 -15.61 -13.76
CA TYR A 355 -4.77 -14.55 -14.73
C TYR A 355 -5.07 -15.07 -16.15
N PHE A 356 -4.34 -16.11 -16.58
CA PHE A 356 -4.41 -16.66 -17.93
C PHE A 356 -5.47 -17.77 -18.13
N ASN A 357 -6.20 -18.16 -17.08
CA ASN A 357 -7.09 -19.32 -17.10
C ASN A 357 -8.50 -18.98 -17.66
N GLN A 358 -8.57 -18.32 -18.82
CA GLN A 358 -9.84 -17.75 -19.33
C GLN A 358 -10.84 -18.78 -19.92
N GLU A 359 -10.57 -20.09 -19.85
CA GLU A 359 -11.42 -21.14 -20.45
C GLU A 359 -12.05 -22.15 -19.46
N LEU A 360 -12.13 -21.85 -18.15
CA LEU A 360 -12.79 -22.74 -17.17
C LEU A 360 -13.72 -22.01 -16.19
N PRO A 361 -14.92 -22.58 -15.90
CA PRO A 361 -15.51 -22.63 -14.55
C PRO A 361 -15.32 -24.06 -13.98
N ALA A 362 -15.07 -24.31 -12.68
CA ALA A 362 -15.74 -23.75 -11.51
C ALA A 362 -14.80 -23.31 -10.35
N HIS A 363 -13.47 -23.49 -10.44
CA HIS A 363 -12.55 -23.18 -9.35
C HIS A 363 -11.18 -22.65 -9.83
N PRO A 364 -10.61 -21.63 -9.17
CA PRO A 364 -9.22 -21.20 -9.39
C PRO A 364 -8.24 -22.36 -9.21
N LEU A 365 -7.15 -22.34 -9.97
CA LEU A 365 -6.00 -23.18 -9.71
C LEU A 365 -5.49 -22.86 -8.32
N LYS A 366 -5.47 -23.88 -7.45
CA LYS A 366 -4.89 -23.80 -6.12
C LYS A 366 -3.58 -24.54 -6.15
N ARG A 367 -2.52 -23.91 -5.63
CA ARG A 367 -1.27 -24.61 -5.34
C ARG A 367 -1.53 -25.88 -4.54
N THR A 368 -1.00 -27.00 -4.99
CA THR A 368 -1.13 -28.27 -4.28
C THR A 368 -0.26 -28.25 -3.03
N GLN A 369 -0.91 -28.05 -1.88
CA GLN A 369 -0.36 -28.06 -0.51
C GLN A 369 0.76 -27.05 -0.22
N HIS A 370 0.52 -26.22 0.79
CA HIS A 370 1.57 -25.54 1.56
C HIS A 370 2.57 -26.61 2.02
N TYR A 371 3.76 -26.66 1.41
CA TYR A 371 4.85 -27.37 2.05
C TYR A 371 5.13 -26.62 3.34
N PRO A 372 4.93 -27.24 4.52
CA PRO A 372 5.36 -26.59 5.75
C PRO A 372 6.82 -26.25 5.54
N HIS A 373 7.20 -24.99 5.72
CA HIS A 373 8.60 -24.60 5.82
C HIS A 373 9.19 -25.43 6.96
N ARG A 374 9.65 -26.66 6.69
CA ARG A 374 10.60 -27.32 7.57
C ARG A 374 11.78 -26.39 7.48
N LYS A 375 11.96 -25.60 8.55
CA LYS A 375 13.26 -25.01 8.89
C LYS A 375 14.23 -26.19 8.88
N LEU A 376 14.79 -26.48 7.71
CA LEU A 376 15.95 -27.32 7.62
C LEU A 376 16.97 -26.57 8.46
N ALA A 377 17.44 -27.22 9.53
CA ALA A 377 18.51 -26.72 10.35
C ALA A 377 19.80 -26.68 9.51
N THR A 378 19.84 -25.81 8.53
CA THR A 378 21.08 -25.42 7.86
C THR A 378 21.75 -24.38 8.73
N PRO A 379 23.06 -24.50 9.01
CA PRO A 379 23.81 -23.49 9.76
C PRO A 379 23.81 -22.12 9.06
N ASP A 380 23.53 -22.09 7.75
CA ASP A 380 23.46 -20.87 6.97
C ASP A 380 22.09 -20.19 7.07
N ARG A 381 22.01 -19.16 7.91
CA ARG A 381 20.81 -18.32 8.12
C ARG A 381 20.34 -17.60 6.85
N ARG A 382 21.11 -17.59 5.75
CA ARG A 382 20.76 -16.89 4.49
C ARG A 382 19.73 -17.63 3.61
N LEU A 383 19.46 -18.90 3.86
CA LEU A 383 18.70 -19.79 2.95
C LEU A 383 17.33 -20.25 3.51
N ASN A 384 16.77 -19.54 4.50
CA ASN A 384 15.57 -20.00 5.22
C ASN A 384 14.26 -19.92 4.43
N ASN A 385 14.21 -19.16 3.34
CA ASN A 385 13.01 -19.00 2.52
C ASN A 385 13.33 -19.48 1.10
N GLY A 386 13.05 -20.75 0.80
CA GLY A 386 13.07 -21.20 -0.60
C GLY A 386 12.05 -20.40 -1.42
N VAL A 387 12.42 -20.01 -2.64
CA VAL A 387 11.60 -19.12 -3.49
C VAL A 387 10.62 -19.95 -4.30
N GLU A 388 9.32 -19.67 -4.15
CA GLU A 388 8.22 -20.46 -4.72
C GLU A 388 8.06 -20.31 -6.24
N PHE A 389 8.78 -19.37 -6.85
CA PHE A 389 8.85 -19.19 -8.30
C PHE A 389 9.18 -20.48 -9.06
N SER A 390 10.04 -21.29 -8.44
CA SER A 390 10.43 -22.60 -8.94
C SER A 390 9.24 -23.57 -8.99
N GLN A 391 8.35 -23.54 -7.99
CA GLN A 391 7.20 -24.45 -7.95
C GLN A 391 6.25 -24.21 -9.12
N THR A 392 6.03 -22.95 -9.48
CA THR A 392 5.14 -22.57 -10.57
C THR A 392 5.63 -23.07 -11.93
N ILE A 393 6.94 -23.00 -12.16
CA ILE A 393 7.58 -23.56 -13.35
C ILE A 393 7.40 -25.08 -13.38
N ALA A 394 7.56 -25.77 -12.25
CA ALA A 394 7.35 -27.21 -12.15
C ALA A 394 5.89 -27.62 -12.43
N GLU A 395 4.93 -26.90 -11.83
CA GLU A 395 3.51 -27.24 -11.86
C GLU A 395 2.85 -26.83 -13.18
N PHE A 396 3.18 -25.65 -13.70
CA PHE A 396 2.47 -25.02 -14.82
C PHE A 396 3.33 -24.87 -16.08
N GLN A 397 4.62 -25.20 -16.02
CA GLN A 397 5.57 -25.07 -17.13
C GLN A 397 5.84 -23.67 -17.64
N TYR A 398 5.39 -22.66 -16.90
CA TYR A 398 5.58 -21.26 -17.24
C TYR A 398 6.15 -20.49 -16.07
N MET A 399 6.90 -19.46 -16.42
CA MET A 399 7.28 -18.38 -15.56
C MET A 399 6.43 -17.15 -15.85
N TYR A 400 6.10 -16.38 -14.82
CA TYR A 400 5.22 -15.22 -14.93
C TYR A 400 5.93 -13.94 -14.49
N ALA A 401 5.68 -12.83 -15.18
CA ALA A 401 6.14 -11.50 -14.80
C ALA A 401 5.28 -10.41 -15.44
N ILE A 402 5.46 -9.17 -15.01
CA ILE A 402 4.79 -7.99 -15.55
C ILE A 402 5.69 -7.36 -16.62
N ASP A 403 5.10 -6.94 -17.75
CA ASP A 403 5.79 -6.09 -18.72
C ASP A 403 6.15 -4.74 -18.07
N PRO A 404 7.44 -4.37 -17.95
CA PRO A 404 7.87 -3.17 -17.25
C PRO A 404 7.45 -1.86 -17.96
N ILE A 405 6.97 -1.93 -19.20
CA ILE A 405 6.45 -0.80 -19.97
C ILE A 405 4.92 -0.85 -20.01
N ALA A 406 4.34 -1.96 -20.44
CA ALA A 406 2.91 -2.03 -20.71
C ALA A 406 2.05 -2.37 -19.47
N GLY A 407 2.66 -2.88 -18.40
CA GLY A 407 1.95 -3.35 -17.20
C GLY A 407 1.11 -4.62 -17.41
N ASN A 408 1.18 -5.23 -18.59
CA ASN A 408 0.47 -6.47 -18.88
C ASN A 408 1.19 -7.65 -18.23
N LEU A 409 0.42 -8.61 -17.71
CA LEU A 409 1.01 -9.87 -17.29
C LEU A 409 1.45 -10.66 -18.52
N ILE A 410 2.67 -11.19 -18.46
CA ILE A 410 3.24 -12.04 -19.49
C ILE A 410 3.80 -13.32 -18.85
N ARG A 411 3.83 -14.40 -19.64
CA ARG A 411 4.40 -15.68 -19.23
C ARG A 411 5.37 -16.20 -20.28
N THR A 412 6.39 -16.93 -19.84
CA THR A 412 7.41 -17.51 -20.72
C THR A 412 7.76 -18.93 -20.30
N ASN A 413 8.06 -19.77 -21.29
CA ASN A 413 8.71 -21.07 -21.16
C ASN A 413 10.08 -21.07 -21.89
N GLU A 414 10.59 -19.88 -22.23
CA GLU A 414 11.88 -19.64 -22.89
C GLU A 414 13.00 -19.35 -21.90
N SER A 415 13.46 -20.40 -21.20
CA SER A 415 14.60 -20.28 -20.29
C SER A 415 15.87 -20.92 -20.84
N PHE A 416 17.00 -20.25 -20.65
CA PHE A 416 18.32 -20.75 -21.04
C PHE A 416 19.20 -20.93 -19.82
N TYR A 417 20.06 -21.94 -19.88
CA TYR A 417 21.14 -22.12 -18.94
C TYR A 417 22.46 -21.97 -19.66
N LEU A 418 23.36 -21.17 -19.09
CA LEU A 418 24.72 -21.01 -19.56
C LEU A 418 25.65 -21.30 -18.39
N GLN A 419 26.70 -22.09 -18.65
CA GLN A 419 27.69 -22.43 -17.65
C GLN A 419 28.30 -21.13 -17.09
N ASP A 420 28.40 -21.05 -15.75
CA ASP A 420 28.78 -19.86 -14.97
C ASP A 420 27.76 -18.70 -14.92
N LEU A 421 26.73 -18.72 -15.76
CA LEU A 421 25.63 -17.77 -15.72
C LEU A 421 24.49 -18.29 -14.83
N THR A 422 23.97 -17.38 -14.03
CA THR A 422 22.65 -17.46 -13.42
C THR A 422 21.57 -17.81 -14.45
N ILE A 423 20.50 -18.50 -14.05
CA ILE A 423 19.43 -18.90 -14.99
C ILE A 423 18.75 -17.68 -15.58
N ILE A 424 18.43 -17.79 -16.87
CA ILE A 424 18.02 -16.68 -17.72
C ILE A 424 16.64 -16.99 -18.27
N TYR A 425 15.70 -16.06 -18.08
CA TYR A 425 14.34 -16.19 -18.56
C TYR A 425 14.03 -15.06 -19.54
N ARG A 426 13.69 -15.43 -20.77
CA ARG A 426 13.36 -14.48 -21.84
C ARG A 426 11.86 -14.19 -21.81
N PHE A 427 11.50 -12.93 -21.60
CA PHE A 427 10.11 -12.48 -21.62
C PHE A 427 9.85 -11.60 -22.83
N VAL A 428 8.86 -11.94 -23.64
CA VAL A 428 8.46 -11.15 -24.81
C VAL A 428 7.17 -10.39 -24.47
N GLY A 429 7.32 -9.10 -24.19
CA GLY A 429 6.21 -8.17 -23.99
C GLY A 429 5.68 -7.61 -25.30
N VAL A 430 4.67 -6.73 -25.18
CA VAL A 430 4.10 -6.07 -26.37
C VAL A 430 5.08 -5.06 -26.94
N GLU A 431 5.84 -4.36 -26.09
CA GLU A 431 6.71 -3.23 -26.48
C GLU A 431 8.22 -3.50 -26.43
N VAL A 432 8.57 -4.43 -25.55
CA VAL A 432 9.94 -4.77 -25.22
C VAL A 432 9.98 -6.25 -24.87
N PHE A 433 11.08 -6.90 -25.18
CA PHE A 433 11.41 -8.16 -24.54
C PHE A 433 12.54 -7.88 -23.55
N TYR A 434 12.51 -8.57 -22.42
CA TYR A 434 13.51 -8.40 -21.37
C TYR A 434 13.94 -9.76 -20.85
N ILE A 435 15.10 -9.75 -20.24
CA ILE A 435 15.74 -10.94 -19.72
C ILE A 435 15.81 -10.81 -18.20
N LEU A 436 15.19 -11.75 -17.50
CA LEU A 436 15.27 -11.83 -16.05
C LEU A 436 16.32 -12.87 -15.66
N THR A 437 17.25 -12.48 -14.80
CA THR A 437 18.27 -13.39 -14.25
C THR A 437 17.94 -13.75 -12.81
N GLY A 438 18.07 -15.03 -12.49
CA GLY A 438 17.81 -15.57 -11.15
C GLY A 438 19.05 -16.16 -10.50
N SER A 439 19.20 -16.01 -9.19
CA SER A 439 20.22 -16.70 -8.42
C SER A 439 19.95 -18.20 -8.33
N PHE A 440 20.98 -18.96 -7.92
CA PHE A 440 20.81 -20.38 -7.55
C PHE A 440 19.80 -20.59 -6.40
N GLY A 441 19.51 -19.57 -5.61
CA GLY A 441 18.49 -19.59 -4.56
C GLY A 441 17.07 -19.29 -5.05
N GLY A 442 16.90 -19.04 -6.35
CA GLY A 442 15.61 -18.68 -6.97
C GLY A 442 15.25 -17.19 -6.89
N TRP A 443 16.06 -16.35 -6.23
CA TRP A 443 15.82 -14.90 -6.18
C TRP A 443 16.01 -14.25 -7.55
N LYS A 444 15.12 -13.34 -7.93
CA LYS A 444 15.32 -12.43 -9.04
C LYS A 444 16.46 -11.45 -8.73
N LEU A 445 17.48 -11.44 -9.57
CA LEU A 445 18.71 -10.67 -9.36
C LEU A 445 18.72 -9.40 -10.18
N SER A 446 18.59 -9.52 -11.51
CA SER A 446 18.58 -8.37 -12.41
C SER A 446 17.67 -8.60 -13.61
N LEU A 447 17.25 -7.49 -14.22
CA LEU A 447 16.46 -7.43 -15.43
C LEU A 447 17.25 -6.67 -16.50
N TYR A 448 17.49 -7.28 -17.64
CA TYR A 448 18.15 -6.66 -18.78
C TYR A 448 17.14 -6.34 -19.88
N ILE A 449 17.22 -5.13 -20.41
CA ILE A 449 16.39 -4.64 -21.52
C ILE A 449 17.30 -4.41 -22.73
N PRO A 450 17.43 -5.39 -23.64
CA PRO A 450 18.37 -5.33 -24.77
C PRO A 450 18.18 -4.13 -25.67
N LYS A 451 16.91 -3.76 -25.92
CA LYS A 451 16.52 -2.60 -26.72
C LYS A 451 17.19 -1.28 -26.27
N PHE A 452 17.50 -1.15 -24.98
CA PHE A 452 18.12 0.06 -24.42
C PHE A 452 19.54 -0.17 -23.91
N GLU A 453 20.05 -1.42 -23.98
CA GLU A 453 21.31 -1.82 -23.34
C GLU A 453 21.38 -1.42 -21.84
N ILE A 454 20.24 -1.55 -21.14
CA ILE A 454 20.08 -1.22 -19.71
C ILE A 454 19.94 -2.48 -18.88
N VAL A 455 20.70 -2.54 -17.80
CA VAL A 455 20.61 -3.57 -16.76
C VAL A 455 20.07 -2.93 -15.47
N LEU A 456 18.98 -3.50 -14.96
CA LEU A 456 18.30 -3.08 -13.74
C LEU A 456 18.56 -4.11 -12.65
N ILE A 457 19.30 -3.74 -11.62
CA ILE A 457 19.53 -4.58 -10.44
C ILE A 457 18.26 -4.53 -9.59
N LEU A 458 17.66 -5.70 -9.36
CA LEU A 458 16.40 -5.87 -8.62
C LEU A 458 16.63 -6.23 -7.15
N SER A 459 17.78 -6.81 -6.81
CA SER A 459 18.10 -7.28 -5.46
C SER A 459 19.51 -6.91 -5.03
N ASP A 460 19.64 -6.50 -3.77
CA ASP A 460 20.90 -6.21 -3.06
C ASP A 460 21.50 -7.44 -2.35
N LYS A 461 20.84 -8.61 -2.46
CA LYS A 461 21.23 -9.84 -1.76
C LYS A 461 22.59 -10.41 -2.21
N ASP A 462 23.10 -9.99 -3.36
CA ASP A 462 24.42 -10.36 -3.87
C ASP A 462 25.29 -9.10 -4.08
N PRO A 463 26.30 -8.85 -3.23
CA PRO A 463 27.16 -7.68 -3.35
C PRO A 463 28.07 -7.68 -4.60
N TYR A 464 28.21 -8.82 -5.29
CA TYR A 464 29.00 -8.94 -6.53
C TYR A 464 28.15 -8.89 -7.79
N ILE A 465 26.84 -8.65 -7.63
CA ILE A 465 25.86 -8.72 -8.72
C ILE A 465 26.26 -7.85 -9.91
N THR A 466 26.66 -6.60 -9.70
CA THR A 466 27.00 -5.65 -10.79
C THR A 466 28.10 -6.19 -11.71
N LYS A 467 29.22 -6.66 -11.12
CA LYS A 467 30.36 -7.17 -11.89
C LYS A 467 30.05 -8.47 -12.61
N LYS A 468 29.32 -9.37 -11.94
CA LYS A 468 28.89 -10.64 -12.53
C LYS A 468 27.90 -10.42 -13.67
N THR A 469 26.96 -9.49 -13.49
CA THR A 469 25.84 -9.26 -14.40
C THR A 469 26.28 -8.77 -15.78
N GLN A 470 27.26 -7.85 -15.86
CA GLN A 470 27.80 -7.40 -17.15
C GLN A 470 28.47 -8.54 -17.92
N SER A 471 29.34 -9.31 -17.26
CA SER A 471 29.98 -10.48 -17.87
C SER A 471 28.94 -11.50 -18.34
N ASN A 472 27.88 -11.69 -17.56
CA ASN A 472 26.80 -12.62 -17.88
C ASN A 472 26.05 -12.22 -19.15
N TYR A 473 25.63 -10.95 -19.27
CA TYR A 473 24.92 -10.51 -20.46
C TYR A 473 25.80 -10.46 -21.70
N ASN A 474 27.08 -10.12 -21.58
CA ASN A 474 28.02 -10.21 -22.70
C ASN A 474 28.20 -11.67 -23.17
N SER A 475 28.28 -12.62 -22.23
CA SER A 475 28.37 -14.04 -22.55
C SER A 475 27.07 -14.58 -23.17
N LEU A 476 25.92 -14.09 -22.71
CA LEU A 476 24.62 -14.40 -23.31
C LEU A 476 24.53 -13.91 -24.76
N LYS A 477 24.92 -12.66 -25.01
CA LYS A 477 24.97 -12.08 -26.37
C LYS A 477 25.86 -12.92 -27.28
N ALA A 478 27.06 -13.27 -26.78
CA ALA A 478 27.96 -14.14 -27.52
C ALA A 478 27.34 -15.49 -27.83
N TYR A 479 26.74 -16.16 -26.84
CA TYR A 479 26.07 -17.44 -27.04
C TYR A 479 24.94 -17.37 -28.09
N PHE A 480 24.07 -16.36 -28.00
CA PHE A 480 22.95 -16.18 -28.93
C PHE A 480 23.43 -15.99 -30.37
N VAL A 481 24.54 -15.29 -30.56
CA VAL A 481 25.13 -15.08 -31.88
C VAL A 481 25.91 -16.31 -32.35
N THR A 482 26.66 -16.97 -31.48
CA THR A 482 27.45 -18.17 -31.82
C THR A 482 26.55 -19.32 -32.24
N TYR A 483 25.47 -19.57 -31.51
CA TYR A 483 24.51 -20.65 -31.75
C TYR A 483 23.20 -20.11 -32.35
N PHE A 484 23.34 -19.22 -33.34
CA PHE A 484 22.20 -18.50 -33.91
C PHE A 484 21.08 -19.43 -34.38
N SER A 485 21.43 -20.45 -35.16
CA SER A 485 20.48 -21.38 -35.75
C SER A 485 19.75 -22.19 -34.68
N GLU A 486 20.47 -22.71 -33.69
CA GLU A 486 19.90 -23.50 -32.60
C GLU A 486 19.00 -22.65 -31.71
N VAL A 487 19.42 -21.43 -31.39
CA VAL A 487 18.62 -20.51 -30.56
C VAL A 487 17.38 -20.05 -31.32
N GLN A 488 17.48 -19.81 -32.63
CA GLN A 488 16.32 -19.52 -33.48
C GLN A 488 15.34 -20.68 -33.51
N GLU A 489 15.79 -21.90 -33.79
CA GLU A 489 14.95 -23.10 -33.80
C GLU A 489 14.27 -23.30 -32.44
N TYR A 490 15.04 -23.13 -31.36
CA TYR A 490 14.54 -23.23 -30.00
C TYR A 490 13.40 -22.23 -29.77
N ILE A 491 13.61 -20.93 -30.00
CA ILE A 491 12.60 -19.87 -29.75
C ILE A 491 11.35 -20.03 -30.64
N HIS A 492 11.49 -20.52 -31.87
CA HIS A 492 10.35 -20.67 -32.80
C HIS A 492 9.57 -21.97 -32.62
N SER A 493 10.08 -22.92 -31.84
CA SER A 493 9.38 -24.17 -31.56
C SER A 493 8.04 -23.91 -30.86
N GLN A 494 6.95 -24.31 -31.52
CA GLN A 494 5.60 -24.22 -30.95
C GLN A 494 5.26 -25.38 -30.00
N GLN A 495 6.17 -26.36 -29.85
CA GLN A 495 5.93 -27.50 -28.97
C GLN A 495 6.04 -27.04 -27.50
N PRO A 496 5.06 -27.40 -26.64
CA PRO A 496 5.18 -27.17 -25.22
C PRO A 496 6.39 -27.97 -24.71
N ARG A 497 7.33 -27.26 -24.10
CA ARG A 497 8.57 -27.88 -23.66
C ARG A 497 8.32 -28.66 -22.38
N LEU A 498 8.85 -29.88 -22.33
CA LEU A 498 8.75 -30.73 -21.15
C LEU A 498 9.90 -30.46 -20.21
N LEU A 499 9.61 -30.52 -18.93
CA LEU A 499 10.63 -30.34 -17.91
C LEU A 499 11.55 -31.57 -17.86
N THR A 500 12.85 -31.37 -18.11
CA THR A 500 13.85 -32.45 -18.23
C THR A 500 14.67 -32.68 -16.98
N SER A 501 14.92 -31.65 -16.20
CA SER A 501 15.81 -31.77 -15.03
C SER A 501 15.53 -30.71 -13.99
N ILE A 502 15.75 -31.08 -12.73
CA ILE A 502 15.68 -30.23 -11.54
C ILE A 502 17.09 -30.16 -10.96
N VAL A 503 17.85 -29.10 -11.26
CA VAL A 503 19.19 -28.92 -10.68
C VAL A 503 19.06 -28.00 -9.47
N GLY A 504 19.15 -28.58 -8.28
CA GLY A 504 19.14 -27.86 -7.00
C GLY A 504 19.32 -28.80 -5.81
N PHE A 505 20.00 -28.33 -4.77
CA PHE A 505 20.27 -29.14 -3.56
C PHE A 505 19.01 -29.43 -2.70
N ARG A 506 17.83 -28.89 -3.06
CA ARG A 506 16.53 -29.15 -2.40
C ARG A 506 15.39 -29.22 -3.41
N ARG A 507 14.35 -30.01 -3.10
CA ARG A 507 13.17 -30.30 -3.96
C ARG A 507 12.45 -29.06 -4.52
N ASN A 508 12.56 -27.89 -3.86
CA ASN A 508 11.92 -26.62 -4.27
C ASN A 508 12.93 -25.47 -4.53
N LEU A 509 14.24 -25.75 -4.53
CA LEU A 509 15.31 -24.81 -4.92
C LEU A 509 15.88 -25.17 -6.30
N GLY A 510 15.17 -26.03 -7.02
CA GLY A 510 15.62 -26.58 -8.28
C GLY A 510 15.33 -25.63 -9.42
N HIS A 511 16.34 -25.45 -10.25
CA HIS A 511 16.17 -24.88 -11.55
C HIS A 511 15.68 -25.92 -12.55
N PHE A 512 14.85 -25.46 -13.47
CA PHE A 512 14.14 -26.29 -14.43
C PHE A 512 14.76 -26.14 -15.82
N PHE A 513 15.16 -27.27 -16.37
CA PHE A 513 15.64 -27.36 -17.75
C PHE A 513 14.49 -27.91 -18.59
N TRP A 514 14.36 -27.39 -19.80
CA TRP A 514 13.36 -27.81 -20.78
C TRP A 514 14.02 -28.70 -21.84
N GLN A 515 13.32 -29.73 -22.33
CA GLN A 515 13.76 -30.52 -23.51
C GLN A 515 13.37 -29.83 -24.80
#